data_AF-A0A955LPD1-F1
#
_entry.id   AF-A0A955LPD1-F1
#
_cell.length_a   1.000
_cell.length_b   1.000
_cell.length_c   1.000
_cell.angle_alpha   90.00
_cell.angle_beta   90.00
_cell.angle_gamma   90.00
#
_symmetry.space_group_name_H-M   'P 1'
#
loop_
_entity.id
_entity.type
_entity.pdbx_description
1 polymer ?
#
loop_
_entity_poly.entity_id
_entity_poly.type
_entity_poly.pdbx_seq_one_letter_code
_entity_poly.pdbx_strand_id
1 'polypeptide(L)'
;MVFTDDQIRKRNSFVQQYRNVYGEMRAIDNRINELLQDPDSNVEMLEKQYDLLHRQLEPIICDYWHWLPPMLLSRCPFCHEDLRLKFDPVDFNGFWWMDRTERTANQQPTCPHFVLLTGAVDRKGIKHDDTLFSIIPGPEKPFVIPQILEKPGMKAVLTDVTMNCGFTAHPIVYFVEDPPEQLRIDQHWGSKSFYFQPDPIVDEVRIKEEDFDFELGPWLDKGKLITENLGE
;
A
#
# COMPACT_ATOMS: atom_id res chain seq x y z
N MET A 1 -2.78 -17.84 -2.49
CA MET A 1 -3.46 -17.16 -3.62
C MET A 1 -2.56 -16.13 -4.34
N VAL A 2 -2.28 -16.34 -5.63
CA VAL A 2 -1.54 -15.42 -6.52
C VAL A 2 -2.45 -14.96 -7.67
N PHE A 3 -2.10 -13.88 -8.37
CA PHE A 3 -2.83 -13.50 -9.58
C PHE A 3 -2.63 -14.54 -10.68
N THR A 4 -3.70 -14.82 -11.43
CA THR A 4 -3.68 -15.64 -12.66
C THR A 4 -2.98 -14.90 -13.81
N ASP A 5 -2.57 -15.63 -14.85
CA ASP A 5 -1.96 -15.03 -16.04
C ASP A 5 -2.83 -13.95 -16.71
N ASP A 6 -4.14 -14.15 -16.76
CA ASP A 6 -5.08 -13.14 -17.29
C ASP A 6 -5.12 -11.88 -16.44
N GLN A 7 -5.10 -12.03 -15.11
CA GLN A 7 -5.04 -10.90 -14.19
C GLN A 7 -3.70 -10.17 -14.32
N ILE A 8 -2.58 -10.87 -14.42
CA ILE A 8 -1.26 -10.28 -14.63
C ILE A 8 -1.22 -9.53 -15.97
N ARG A 9 -1.73 -10.13 -17.06
CA ARG A 9 -1.82 -9.46 -18.37
C ARG A 9 -2.65 -8.17 -18.28
N LYS A 10 -3.83 -8.23 -17.65
CA LYS A 10 -4.70 -7.07 -17.49
C LYS A 10 -4.03 -5.97 -16.65
N ARG A 11 -3.43 -6.34 -15.51
CA ARG A 11 -2.61 -5.48 -14.66
C ARG A 11 -1.53 -4.77 -15.48
N ASN A 12 -0.71 -5.55 -16.20
CA ASN A 12 0.41 -5.02 -16.97
C ASN A 12 -0.04 -4.13 -18.12
N SER A 13 -1.25 -4.31 -18.65
CA SER A 13 -1.80 -3.39 -19.66
C SER A 13 -2.00 -1.97 -19.12
N PHE A 14 -2.39 -1.81 -17.85
CA PHE A 14 -2.50 -0.49 -17.22
C PHE A 14 -1.12 0.13 -17.01
N VAL A 15 -0.19 -0.65 -16.45
CA VAL A 15 1.19 -0.20 -16.20
C VAL A 15 1.88 0.22 -17.50
N GLN A 16 1.67 -0.52 -18.59
CA GLN A 16 2.25 -0.20 -19.89
C GLN A 16 1.63 1.05 -20.52
N GLN A 17 0.31 1.25 -20.41
CA GLN A 17 -0.34 2.48 -20.86
C GLN A 17 0.21 3.71 -20.14
N TYR A 18 0.34 3.63 -18.80
CA TYR A 18 0.93 4.69 -18.00
C TYR A 18 2.39 4.96 -18.41
N ARG A 19 3.20 3.89 -18.57
CA ARG A 19 4.59 4.01 -18.97
C ARG A 19 4.75 4.73 -20.31
N ASN A 20 3.86 4.47 -21.28
CA ASN A 20 3.90 5.15 -22.57
C ASN A 20 3.65 6.65 -22.42
N VAL A 21 2.55 7.03 -21.75
CA VAL A 21 2.20 8.45 -21.52
C VAL A 21 3.28 9.16 -20.71
N TYR A 22 3.78 8.54 -19.64
CA TYR A 22 4.82 9.11 -18.79
C TYR A 22 6.17 9.24 -19.54
N GLY A 23 6.49 8.29 -20.41
CA GLY A 23 7.67 8.37 -21.27
C GLY A 23 7.61 9.55 -22.23
N GLU A 24 6.45 9.80 -22.84
CA GLU A 24 6.24 10.98 -23.70
C GLU A 24 6.33 12.29 -22.90
N MET A 25 5.74 12.34 -21.70
CA MET A 25 5.85 13.50 -20.81
C MET A 25 7.32 13.80 -20.46
N ARG A 26 8.09 12.78 -20.08
CA ARG A 26 9.53 12.91 -19.79
C ARG A 26 10.31 13.43 -20.99
N ALA A 27 9.97 13.00 -22.21
CA ALA A 27 10.60 13.50 -23.42
C ALA A 27 10.29 14.99 -23.66
N ILE A 28 9.04 15.42 -23.41
CA ILE A 28 8.64 16.82 -23.48
C ILE A 28 9.34 17.66 -22.42
N ASP A 29 9.39 17.21 -21.17
CA ASP A 29 10.09 17.90 -20.09
C ASP A 29 11.57 18.13 -20.42
N ASN A 30 12.25 17.09 -20.90
CA ASN A 30 13.64 17.21 -21.34
C ASN A 30 13.76 18.26 -22.46
N ARG A 31 12.82 18.27 -23.41
CA ARG A 31 12.83 19.23 -24.51
C ARG A 31 12.57 20.66 -24.05
N ILE A 32 11.64 20.87 -23.12
CA ILE A 32 11.38 22.17 -22.50
C ILE A 32 12.66 22.67 -21.80
N ASN A 33 13.30 21.81 -20.99
CA ASN A 33 14.52 22.15 -20.27
C ASN A 33 15.69 22.54 -21.19
N GLU A 34 15.82 21.88 -22.35
CA GLU A 34 16.79 22.25 -23.40
C GLU A 34 16.48 23.63 -23.99
N LEU A 35 15.21 23.90 -24.33
CA LEU A 35 14.79 25.15 -24.97
C LEU A 35 14.85 26.34 -24.03
N LEU A 36 14.63 26.14 -22.73
CA LEU A 36 14.77 27.21 -21.72
C LEU A 36 16.20 27.75 -21.59
N GLN A 37 17.20 27.09 -22.19
CA GLN A 37 18.56 27.63 -22.30
C GLN A 37 18.70 28.72 -23.37
N ASP A 38 17.69 28.88 -24.24
CA ASP A 38 17.65 29.87 -25.32
C ASP A 38 16.58 30.94 -25.02
N PRO A 39 16.97 32.22 -24.83
CA PRO A 39 16.05 33.30 -24.44
C PRO A 39 14.98 33.64 -25.51
N ASP A 40 15.17 33.22 -26.76
CA ASP A 40 14.21 33.44 -27.85
C ASP A 40 13.26 32.24 -28.06
N SER A 41 13.42 31.16 -27.29
CA SER A 41 12.59 29.97 -27.40
C SER A 41 11.17 30.17 -26.85
N ASN A 42 10.17 29.64 -27.57
CA ASN A 42 8.78 29.56 -27.13
C ASN A 42 8.40 28.10 -26.84
N VAL A 43 8.10 27.80 -25.57
CA VAL A 43 7.75 26.46 -25.09
C VAL A 43 6.24 26.24 -24.89
N GLU A 44 5.39 27.24 -25.16
CA GLU A 44 3.95 27.20 -24.85
C GLU A 44 3.23 25.98 -25.47
N MET A 45 3.61 25.58 -26.68
CA MET A 45 3.02 24.42 -27.35
C MET A 45 3.39 23.10 -26.64
N LEU A 46 4.63 22.99 -26.14
CA LEU A 46 5.12 21.82 -25.42
C LEU A 46 4.48 21.72 -24.04
N GLU A 47 4.34 22.84 -23.34
CA GLU A 47 3.63 22.90 -22.05
C GLU A 47 2.17 22.46 -22.20
N LYS A 48 1.47 22.94 -23.24
CA LYS A 48 0.10 22.48 -23.54
C LYS A 48 0.04 20.98 -23.83
N GLN A 49 1.03 20.44 -24.55
CA GLN A 49 1.09 19.00 -24.82
C GLN A 49 1.36 18.20 -23.54
N TYR A 50 2.26 18.69 -22.68
CA TYR A 50 2.54 18.11 -21.38
C TYR A 50 1.28 18.04 -20.51
N ASP A 51 0.53 19.15 -20.41
CA ASP A 51 -0.72 19.22 -19.66
C ASP A 51 -1.77 18.22 -20.17
N LEU A 52 -1.86 18.06 -21.50
CA LEU A 52 -2.78 17.09 -22.10
C LEU A 52 -2.41 15.65 -21.74
N LEU A 53 -1.13 15.30 -21.76
CA LEU A 53 -0.65 13.97 -21.36
C LEU A 53 -0.81 13.74 -19.86
N HIS A 54 -0.51 14.74 -19.03
CA HIS A 54 -0.69 14.66 -17.58
C HIS A 54 -2.15 14.31 -17.22
N ARG A 55 -3.13 14.90 -17.92
CA ARG A 55 -4.57 14.59 -17.74
C ARG A 55 -4.95 13.16 -18.14
N GLN A 56 -4.14 12.47 -18.96
CA GLN A 56 -4.40 11.07 -19.35
C GLN A 56 -3.94 10.06 -18.30
N LEU A 57 -3.02 10.42 -17.39
CA LEU A 57 -2.52 9.51 -16.37
C LEU A 57 -3.60 9.14 -15.34
N GLU A 58 -4.43 10.11 -14.96
CA GLU A 58 -5.42 9.97 -13.90
C GLU A 58 -6.48 8.90 -14.20
N PRO A 59 -7.12 8.87 -15.39
CA PRO A 59 -8.02 7.78 -15.78
C PRO A 59 -7.37 6.39 -15.73
N ILE A 60 -6.11 6.25 -16.16
CA ILE A 60 -5.41 4.95 -16.17
C ILE A 60 -5.26 4.40 -14.74
N ILE A 61 -4.87 5.27 -13.80
CA ILE A 61 -4.75 4.90 -12.39
C ILE A 61 -6.13 4.57 -11.81
N CYS A 62 -7.16 5.37 -12.12
CA CYS A 62 -8.54 5.09 -11.71
C CYS A 62 -9.01 3.72 -12.19
N ASP A 63 -8.85 3.41 -13.47
CA ASP A 63 -9.30 2.14 -14.05
C ASP A 63 -8.57 0.95 -13.44
N TYR A 64 -7.26 1.07 -13.20
CA TYR A 64 -6.48 0.09 -12.47
C TYR A 64 -7.09 -0.17 -11.07
N TRP A 65 -7.37 0.88 -10.31
CA TRP A 65 -7.91 0.74 -8.96
C TRP A 65 -9.33 0.17 -8.96
N HIS A 66 -10.18 0.54 -9.93
CA HIS A 66 -11.52 -0.07 -10.07
C HIS A 66 -11.44 -1.56 -10.39
N TRP A 67 -10.47 -1.94 -11.24
CA TRP A 67 -10.27 -3.33 -11.65
C TRP A 67 -9.62 -4.19 -10.57
N LEU A 68 -8.70 -3.66 -9.78
CA LEU A 68 -7.84 -4.42 -8.86
C LEU A 68 -8.69 -5.35 -7.95
N PRO A 69 -8.53 -6.68 -8.04
CA PRO A 69 -9.33 -7.61 -7.24
C PRO A 69 -8.99 -7.54 -5.74
N PRO A 70 -9.97 -7.69 -4.84
CA PRO A 70 -9.70 -7.86 -3.42
C PRO A 70 -9.10 -9.25 -3.15
N MET A 71 -8.14 -9.33 -2.23
CA MET A 71 -7.48 -10.54 -1.76
C MET A 71 -7.73 -10.74 -0.27
N LEU A 72 -7.80 -12.00 0.16
CA LEU A 72 -7.82 -12.34 1.59
C LEU A 72 -6.45 -12.02 2.18
N LEU A 73 -6.40 -11.08 3.13
CA LEU A 73 -5.17 -10.65 3.79
C LEU A 73 -5.09 -11.12 5.24
N SER A 74 -6.21 -11.41 5.90
CA SER A 74 -6.25 -11.89 7.29
C SER A 74 -7.64 -12.41 7.64
N ARG A 75 -7.78 -13.15 8.75
CA ARG A 75 -9.06 -13.34 9.43
C ARG A 75 -9.08 -12.68 10.79
N CYS A 76 -10.23 -12.12 11.14
CA CYS A 76 -10.41 -11.48 12.44
C CYS A 76 -10.27 -12.51 13.58
N PRO A 77 -9.46 -12.26 14.63
CA PRO A 77 -9.30 -13.18 15.74
C PRO A 77 -10.49 -13.18 16.72
N PHE A 78 -11.48 -12.31 16.52
CA PHE A 78 -12.66 -12.16 17.39
C PHE A 78 -13.93 -12.74 16.76
N CYS A 79 -14.25 -12.36 15.52
CA CYS A 79 -15.43 -12.88 14.82
C CYS A 79 -15.11 -13.88 13.70
N HIS A 80 -13.84 -14.13 13.39
CA HIS A 80 -13.39 -15.04 12.34
C HIS A 80 -13.80 -14.66 10.90
N GLU A 81 -14.33 -13.46 10.69
CA GLU A 81 -14.62 -12.94 9.35
C GLU A 81 -13.35 -12.73 8.53
N ASP A 82 -13.44 -13.05 7.24
CA ASP A 82 -12.40 -12.81 6.24
C ASP A 82 -12.19 -11.30 6.03
N LEU A 83 -10.97 -10.80 6.22
CA LEU A 83 -10.58 -9.46 5.79
C LEU A 83 -10.05 -9.51 4.35
N ARG A 84 -10.87 -8.99 3.43
CA ARG A 84 -10.51 -8.90 2.01
C ARG A 84 -10.32 -7.44 1.58
N LEU A 85 -9.10 -7.09 1.19
CA LEU A 85 -8.73 -5.74 0.75
C LEU A 85 -8.04 -5.79 -0.62
N LYS A 86 -7.98 -4.66 -1.33
CA LYS A 86 -7.24 -4.62 -2.59
C LYS A 86 -5.75 -4.72 -2.28
N PHE A 87 -5.06 -5.56 -3.03
CA PHE A 87 -3.63 -5.79 -2.91
C PHE A 87 -3.10 -6.17 -4.29
N ASP A 88 -1.92 -5.66 -4.68
CA ASP A 88 -1.24 -6.10 -5.90
C ASP A 88 -0.07 -7.04 -5.53
N PRO A 89 -0.25 -8.37 -5.66
CA PRO A 89 0.77 -9.35 -5.35
C PRO A 89 1.74 -9.57 -6.51
N VAL A 90 1.65 -8.83 -7.63
CA VAL A 90 2.41 -9.17 -8.83
C VAL A 90 3.90 -8.82 -8.67
N ASP A 91 4.17 -7.53 -8.53
CA ASP A 91 5.48 -6.92 -8.30
C ASP A 91 5.28 -5.45 -7.85
N PHE A 92 6.37 -4.72 -7.67
CA PHE A 92 6.32 -3.32 -7.25
C PHE A 92 6.01 -2.29 -8.36
N ASN A 93 5.74 -2.71 -9.59
CA ASN A 93 5.45 -1.79 -10.71
C ASN A 93 3.98 -1.36 -10.80
N GLY A 94 3.13 -1.83 -9.90
CA GLY A 94 1.69 -1.60 -9.93
C GLY A 94 1.30 -0.42 -9.08
N PHE A 95 0.28 0.33 -9.50
CA PHE A 95 -0.07 1.59 -8.83
C PHE A 95 -0.53 1.42 -7.39
N TRP A 96 -0.81 0.20 -6.93
CA TRP A 96 -1.08 -0.09 -5.52
C TRP A 96 0.11 0.26 -4.61
N TRP A 97 1.34 0.12 -5.11
CA TRP A 97 2.58 0.39 -4.36
C TRP A 97 3.00 1.86 -4.37
N MET A 98 2.29 2.73 -5.11
CA MET A 98 2.66 4.12 -5.28
C MET A 98 2.42 4.91 -3.98
N ASP A 99 3.44 5.64 -3.51
CA ASP A 99 3.42 6.47 -2.28
C ASP A 99 2.27 7.52 -2.24
N ARG A 100 1.65 7.83 -3.38
CA ARG A 100 0.67 8.93 -3.53
C ARG A 100 -0.77 8.49 -3.79
N THR A 101 -1.10 7.20 -3.72
CA THR A 101 -2.47 6.76 -3.97
C THR A 101 -3.27 6.64 -2.68
N GLU A 102 -3.84 7.75 -2.23
CA GLU A 102 -4.92 7.79 -1.21
C GLU A 102 -6.27 7.23 -1.75
N ARG A 103 -6.24 6.35 -2.76
CA ARG A 103 -7.44 5.93 -3.53
C ARG A 103 -8.26 4.82 -2.89
N THR A 104 -8.09 4.69 -1.60
CA THR A 104 -8.58 3.60 -0.78
C THR A 104 -9.74 4.00 0.11
N ALA A 105 -10.20 5.26 0.01
CA ALA A 105 -11.29 5.83 0.80
C ALA A 105 -12.64 5.08 0.72
N ASN A 106 -12.77 4.05 -0.13
CA ASN A 106 -14.00 3.26 -0.28
C ASN A 106 -13.83 1.76 0.03
N GLN A 107 -12.70 1.31 0.59
CA GLN A 107 -12.56 -0.06 1.06
C GLN A 107 -12.96 -0.17 2.52
N GLN A 108 -14.26 -0.06 2.81
CA GLN A 108 -14.73 -0.31 4.17
C GLN A 108 -14.53 -1.80 4.49
N PRO A 109 -13.72 -2.13 5.51
CA PRO A 109 -13.64 -3.49 6.02
C PRO A 109 -15.03 -3.91 6.49
N THR A 110 -15.43 -5.14 6.17
CA THR A 110 -16.70 -5.70 6.64
C THR A 110 -16.68 -6.04 8.13
N CYS A 111 -15.47 -6.19 8.70
CA CYS A 111 -15.28 -6.56 10.09
C CYS A 111 -15.19 -5.31 10.99
N PRO A 112 -16.09 -5.15 11.98
CA PRO A 112 -16.05 -4.00 12.88
C PRO A 112 -14.78 -3.97 13.74
N HIS A 113 -14.18 -5.12 14.01
CA HIS A 113 -12.95 -5.21 14.82
C HIS A 113 -11.70 -4.70 14.09
N PHE A 114 -11.75 -4.48 12.76
CA PHE A 114 -10.58 -4.06 12.00
C PHE A 114 -10.13 -2.67 12.46
N VAL A 115 -8.82 -2.55 12.71
CA VAL A 115 -8.19 -1.30 13.11
C VAL A 115 -7.30 -0.79 12.00
N LEU A 116 -6.25 -1.51 11.61
CA LEU A 116 -5.33 -1.02 10.59
C LEU A 116 -4.58 -2.17 9.92
N LEU A 117 -4.06 -1.89 8.73
CA LEU A 117 -3.17 -2.77 7.97
C LEU A 117 -1.81 -2.11 7.80
N THR A 118 -0.76 -2.77 8.26
CA THR A 118 0.63 -2.52 7.84
C THR A 118 1.19 -3.75 7.15
N GLY A 119 2.47 -3.71 6.78
CA GLY A 119 3.15 -4.94 6.45
C GLY A 119 4.63 -4.75 6.14
N ALA A 120 5.27 -5.88 5.90
CA ALA A 120 6.66 -6.00 5.47
C ALA A 120 6.73 -6.82 4.18
N VAL A 121 7.79 -6.69 3.40
CA VAL A 121 8.01 -7.53 2.21
C VAL A 121 9.40 -8.12 2.25
N ASP A 122 9.49 -9.45 2.39
CA ASP A 122 10.74 -10.17 2.22
C ASP A 122 11.11 -10.21 0.73
N ARG A 123 12.09 -9.37 0.38
CA ARG A 123 12.65 -9.24 -0.97
C ARG A 123 13.84 -10.19 -1.21
N LYS A 124 14.19 -11.05 -0.25
CA LYS A 124 15.31 -11.99 -0.33
C LYS A 124 16.65 -11.29 -0.66
N GLY A 125 16.83 -10.07 -0.16
CA GLY A 125 18.00 -9.23 -0.43
C GLY A 125 18.07 -8.62 -1.84
N ILE A 126 17.04 -8.77 -2.67
CA ILE A 126 16.97 -8.19 -4.01
C ILE A 126 16.52 -6.73 -3.92
N LYS A 127 17.34 -5.82 -4.44
CA LYS A 127 16.97 -4.41 -4.58
C LYS A 127 16.09 -4.20 -5.82
N HIS A 128 15.08 -3.35 -5.68
CA HIS A 128 14.25 -2.87 -6.79
C HIS A 128 14.52 -1.38 -7.01
N ASP A 129 15.57 -1.08 -7.76
CA ASP A 129 15.99 0.29 -8.02
C ASP A 129 15.28 0.89 -9.25
N ASP A 130 14.65 0.06 -10.10
CA ASP A 130 13.98 0.45 -11.35
C ASP A 130 12.44 0.49 -11.22
N THR A 131 11.92 1.22 -10.24
CA THR A 131 10.46 1.42 -10.13
C THR A 131 10.00 2.65 -10.92
N LEU A 132 8.78 2.58 -11.47
CA LEU A 132 8.20 3.70 -12.24
C LEU A 132 7.86 4.93 -11.38
N PHE A 133 7.75 4.74 -10.08
CA PHE A 133 7.38 5.75 -9.09
C PHE A 133 7.98 5.40 -7.73
N SER A 134 7.95 6.36 -6.80
CA SER A 134 8.31 6.11 -5.41
C SER A 134 7.37 5.08 -4.79
N ILE A 135 7.95 4.06 -4.16
CA ILE A 135 7.23 2.98 -3.47
C ILE A 135 7.64 2.92 -2.01
N ILE A 136 6.75 2.38 -1.17
CA ILE A 136 7.05 2.10 0.25
C ILE A 136 6.59 0.67 0.54
N PRO A 137 7.45 -0.34 0.32
CA PRO A 137 7.09 -1.73 0.57
C PRO A 137 7.04 -2.08 2.08
N GLY A 138 7.66 -1.26 2.91
CA GLY A 138 7.92 -1.56 4.32
C GLY A 138 9.25 -2.29 4.53
N PRO A 139 9.54 -2.74 5.76
CA PRO A 139 10.75 -3.48 6.10
C PRO A 139 10.84 -4.84 5.40
N GLU A 140 12.02 -5.49 5.45
CA GLU A 140 12.21 -6.85 4.90
C GLU A 140 11.78 -7.98 5.85
N LYS A 141 11.47 -7.64 7.10
CA LYS A 141 11.05 -8.60 8.12
C LYS A 141 9.74 -8.16 8.74
N PRO A 142 8.85 -9.10 9.09
CA PRO A 142 7.64 -8.77 9.83
C PRO A 142 8.00 -8.14 11.17
N PHE A 143 7.13 -7.25 11.62
CA PHE A 143 7.28 -6.49 12.84
C PHE A 143 5.91 -6.32 13.51
N VAL A 144 5.90 -5.79 14.72
CA VAL A 144 4.70 -5.21 15.31
C VAL A 144 5.00 -3.80 15.80
N ILE A 145 3.95 -3.04 16.06
CA ILE A 145 4.04 -1.73 16.71
C ILE A 145 3.59 -1.91 18.17
N PRO A 146 4.52 -1.97 19.14
CA PRO A 146 4.21 -2.23 20.55
C PRO A 146 3.16 -1.28 21.12
N GLN A 147 3.29 0.02 20.84
CA GLN A 147 2.40 1.06 21.38
C GLN A 147 0.92 0.85 21.00
N ILE A 148 0.67 0.24 19.84
CA ILE A 148 -0.68 -0.14 19.41
C ILE A 148 -1.07 -1.45 20.10
N LEU A 149 -0.20 -2.45 20.04
CA LEU A 149 -0.49 -3.81 20.48
C LEU A 149 -0.68 -3.93 22.00
N GLU A 150 -0.09 -3.03 22.77
CA GLU A 150 -0.26 -2.89 24.22
C GLU A 150 -1.64 -2.37 24.62
N LYS A 151 -2.40 -1.76 23.70
CA LYS A 151 -3.75 -1.28 24.02
C LYS A 151 -4.63 -2.46 24.49
N PRO A 152 -5.50 -2.25 25.50
CA PRO A 152 -6.44 -3.28 25.95
C PRO A 152 -7.28 -3.82 24.79
N GLY A 153 -7.49 -5.13 24.75
CA GLY A 153 -8.28 -5.78 23.69
C GLY A 153 -7.64 -5.81 22.30
N MET A 154 -6.50 -5.16 22.07
CA MET A 154 -5.82 -5.18 20.77
C MET A 154 -5.12 -6.52 20.53
N LYS A 155 -5.25 -7.05 19.31
CA LYS A 155 -4.50 -8.19 18.76
C LYS A 155 -4.02 -7.87 17.36
N ALA A 156 -2.92 -8.47 16.94
CA ALA A 156 -2.44 -8.44 15.57
C ALA A 156 -2.47 -9.84 14.96
N VAL A 157 -2.74 -9.93 13.66
CA VAL A 157 -2.64 -11.14 12.87
C VAL A 157 -1.60 -10.92 11.79
N LEU A 158 -0.57 -11.74 11.79
CA LEU A 158 0.47 -11.80 10.77
C LEU A 158 0.13 -12.94 9.81
N THR A 159 0.07 -12.62 8.52
CA THR A 159 -0.12 -13.58 7.45
C THR A 159 1.01 -13.48 6.44
N ASP A 160 1.13 -14.52 5.61
CA ASP A 160 2.06 -14.53 4.48
C ASP A 160 1.28 -14.57 3.17
N VAL A 161 1.64 -13.68 2.25
CA VAL A 161 1.13 -13.64 0.87
C VAL A 161 2.31 -13.80 -0.08
N THR A 162 2.36 -14.94 -0.77
CA THR A 162 3.33 -15.15 -1.84
C THR A 162 3.00 -14.22 -3.01
N MET A 163 4.01 -13.48 -3.47
CA MET A 163 3.91 -12.59 -4.64
C MET A 163 4.30 -13.34 -5.91
N ASN A 164 3.75 -12.94 -7.06
CA ASN A 164 4.07 -13.58 -8.35
C ASN A 164 5.55 -13.40 -8.74
N CYS A 165 6.22 -12.33 -8.28
CA CYS A 165 7.66 -12.12 -8.46
C CYS A 165 8.55 -13.01 -7.56
N GLY A 166 7.96 -13.85 -6.71
CA GLY A 166 8.67 -14.76 -5.82
C GLY A 166 9.06 -14.17 -4.46
N PHE A 167 8.62 -12.95 -4.15
CA PHE A 167 8.73 -12.34 -2.81
C PHE A 167 7.61 -12.83 -1.89
N THR A 168 7.74 -12.51 -0.61
CA THR A 168 6.70 -12.73 0.38
C THR A 168 6.30 -11.40 0.99
N ALA A 169 5.04 -11.01 0.80
CA ALA A 169 4.45 -9.93 1.54
C ALA A 169 3.90 -10.46 2.88
N HIS A 170 4.12 -9.73 3.95
CA HIS A 170 3.71 -10.03 5.31
C HIS A 170 2.67 -9.00 5.77
N PRO A 171 1.38 -9.12 5.38
CA PRO A 171 0.33 -8.30 5.97
C PRO A 171 0.30 -8.48 7.48
N ILE A 172 0.27 -7.36 8.20
CA ILE A 172 0.13 -7.32 9.66
C ILE A 172 -1.12 -6.50 9.95
N VAL A 173 -2.17 -7.19 10.37
CA VAL A 173 -3.50 -6.60 10.57
C VAL A 173 -3.81 -6.51 12.05
N TYR A 174 -4.18 -5.32 12.50
CA TYR A 174 -4.57 -5.10 13.89
C TYR A 174 -6.08 -5.12 14.02
N PHE A 175 -6.54 -5.74 15.11
CA PHE A 175 -7.93 -5.86 15.48
C PHE A 175 -8.12 -5.51 16.95
N VAL A 176 -9.29 -4.97 17.29
CA VAL A 176 -9.71 -4.72 18.67
C VAL A 176 -11.11 -5.29 18.90
N GLU A 177 -11.31 -5.93 20.06
CA GLU A 177 -12.58 -6.58 20.41
C GLU A 177 -13.76 -5.60 20.52
N ASP A 178 -13.52 -4.43 21.09
CA ASP A 178 -14.50 -3.36 21.24
C ASP A 178 -13.93 -2.06 20.64
N PRO A 179 -14.10 -1.83 19.33
CA PRO A 179 -13.58 -0.65 18.67
C PRO A 179 -14.33 0.59 19.18
N PRO A 180 -13.65 1.64 19.66
CA PRO A 180 -14.35 2.86 20.04
C PRO A 180 -15.05 3.44 18.81
N GLU A 181 -16.25 4.00 18.99
CA GLU A 181 -17.12 4.51 17.90
C GLU A 181 -16.43 5.48 16.93
N GLN A 182 -15.34 6.10 17.38
CA GLN A 182 -14.58 7.13 16.67
C GLN A 182 -13.27 6.62 16.05
N LEU A 183 -13.00 5.31 16.10
CA LEU A 183 -11.82 4.72 15.47
C LEU A 183 -12.01 4.65 13.95
N ARG A 184 -11.87 5.79 13.26
CA ARG A 184 -11.70 5.83 11.81
C ARG A 184 -10.24 5.62 11.48
N ILE A 185 -9.89 4.40 11.13
CA ILE A 185 -8.55 4.10 10.63
C ILE A 185 -8.71 3.41 9.28
N ASP A 186 -9.02 4.22 8.26
CA ASP A 186 -8.98 3.82 6.84
C ASP A 186 -7.51 3.79 6.36
N GLN A 187 -6.62 3.16 7.14
CA GLN A 187 -5.19 3.25 6.89
C GLN A 187 -4.66 2.02 6.17
N HIS A 188 -3.92 2.32 5.09
CA HIS A 188 -3.36 1.35 4.18
C HIS A 188 -1.88 1.17 4.47
N TRP A 189 -1.36 0.04 4.03
CA TRP A 189 0.02 -0.40 4.20
C TRP A 189 1.07 0.69 3.97
N GLY A 190 0.88 1.56 2.96
CA GLY A 190 1.84 2.61 2.61
C GLY A 190 1.74 3.91 3.41
N SER A 191 0.79 4.05 4.34
CA SER A 191 0.59 5.31 5.08
C SER A 191 1.56 5.46 6.24
N LYS A 192 2.19 6.65 6.34
CA LYS A 192 3.23 6.99 7.33
C LYS A 192 2.70 7.64 8.63
N SER A 193 1.41 7.96 8.70
CA SER A 193 0.80 8.63 9.85
C SER A 193 -0.54 8.00 10.22
N PHE A 194 -0.82 7.91 11.52
CA PHE A 194 -1.96 7.21 12.09
C PHE A 194 -2.80 8.18 12.92
N TYR A 195 -4.12 8.06 12.78
CA TYR A 195 -5.06 8.84 13.58
C TYR A 195 -5.77 7.92 14.56
N PHE A 196 -5.32 7.92 15.81
CA PHE A 196 -6.12 7.40 16.91
C PHE A 196 -6.98 8.55 17.43
N GLN A 197 -8.28 8.55 17.12
CA GLN A 197 -9.24 9.46 17.74
C GLN A 197 -10.01 8.75 18.86
N PRO A 198 -9.57 8.88 20.12
CA PRO A 198 -10.44 8.61 21.26
C PRO A 198 -10.85 9.87 22.05
N ASP A 199 -10.31 11.06 21.72
CA ASP A 199 -10.54 12.32 22.46
C ASP A 199 -10.27 13.53 21.53
N PRO A 200 -10.98 14.69 21.63
CA PRO A 200 -10.75 15.86 20.77
C PRO A 200 -9.37 16.55 20.93
N ILE A 201 -8.48 16.00 21.76
CA ILE A 201 -7.22 16.60 22.22
C ILE A 201 -6.03 15.64 22.03
N VAL A 202 -6.05 14.77 21.01
CA VAL A 202 -4.88 13.90 20.72
C VAL A 202 -4.22 14.32 19.41
N ASP A 203 -2.94 14.69 19.53
CA ASP A 203 -2.05 15.01 18.41
C ASP A 203 -1.84 13.77 17.50
N GLU A 204 -1.65 14.03 16.21
CA GLU A 204 -1.30 13.03 15.18
C GLU A 204 -0.21 12.06 15.69
N VAL A 205 -0.53 10.76 15.79
CA VAL A 205 0.47 9.75 16.15
C VAL A 205 1.19 9.33 14.87
N ARG A 206 2.37 9.92 14.65
CA ARG A 206 3.28 9.47 13.60
C ARG A 206 4.07 8.29 14.12
N ILE A 207 3.79 7.11 13.60
CA ILE A 207 4.57 5.92 13.89
C ILE A 207 5.76 5.95 12.95
N LYS A 208 6.94 5.92 13.54
CA LYS A 208 8.18 5.86 12.79
C LYS A 208 8.68 4.42 12.79
N GLU A 209 9.56 4.09 11.84
CA GLU A 209 10.15 2.75 11.79
C GLU A 209 10.93 2.40 13.07
N GLU A 210 11.43 3.41 13.79
CA GLU A 210 12.08 3.25 15.10
C GLU A 210 11.13 2.75 16.21
N ASP A 211 9.81 2.79 15.99
CA ASP A 211 8.81 2.24 16.90
C ASP A 211 8.49 0.76 16.62
N PHE A 212 9.13 0.12 15.63
CA PHE A 212 8.87 -1.26 15.26
C PHE A 212 9.62 -2.24 16.16
N ASP A 213 8.91 -3.28 16.59
CA ASP A 213 9.50 -4.42 17.29
C ASP A 213 9.54 -5.64 16.35
N PHE A 214 10.75 -6.08 16.03
CA PHE A 214 11.01 -7.23 15.18
C PHE A 214 11.11 -8.54 15.97
N GLU A 215 11.18 -8.49 17.30
CA GLU A 215 11.23 -9.66 18.17
C GLU A 215 9.79 -10.12 18.46
N LEU A 216 9.24 -10.94 17.54
CA LEU A 216 7.83 -11.32 17.57
C LEU A 216 7.47 -12.33 18.68
N GLY A 217 8.44 -13.10 19.17
CA GLY A 217 8.24 -14.18 20.15
C GLY A 217 7.45 -13.76 21.40
N PRO A 218 7.86 -12.71 22.12
CA PRO A 218 7.13 -12.21 23.28
C PRO A 218 5.66 -11.83 23.01
N TRP A 219 5.33 -11.41 21.78
CA TRP A 219 3.95 -11.06 21.41
C TRP A 219 3.09 -12.27 21.10
N LEU A 220 3.70 -13.31 20.51
CA LEU A 220 3.07 -14.60 20.31
C LEU A 220 2.77 -15.27 21.66
N ASP A 221 3.73 -15.27 22.59
CA ASP A 221 3.57 -15.85 23.93
C ASP A 221 2.45 -15.17 24.73
N LYS A 222 2.29 -13.86 24.56
CA LYS A 222 1.21 -13.08 25.19
C LYS A 222 -0.15 -13.27 24.52
N GLY A 223 -0.24 -14.00 23.40
CA GLY A 223 -1.46 -14.12 22.59
C GLY A 223 -1.91 -12.80 21.97
N LYS A 224 -0.97 -11.84 21.86
CA LYS A 224 -1.18 -10.52 21.28
C LYS A 224 -0.94 -10.52 19.78
N LEU A 225 0.00 -11.33 19.32
CA LEU A 225 0.21 -11.63 17.91
C LEU A 225 -0.27 -13.05 17.63
N ILE A 226 -0.92 -13.25 16.48
CA ILE A 226 -1.32 -14.55 15.95
C ILE A 226 -0.70 -14.69 14.57
N THR A 227 -0.14 -15.86 14.27
CA THR A 227 0.24 -16.20 12.89
C THR A 227 -0.87 -17.01 12.26
N GLU A 228 -1.25 -16.65 11.04
CA GLU A 228 -2.28 -17.37 10.29
C GLU A 228 -1.74 -17.78 8.92
N ASN A 229 -1.95 -19.05 8.58
CA ASN A 229 -1.74 -19.55 7.24
C ASN A 229 -3.10 -19.53 6.51
N LEU A 230 -3.24 -18.64 5.53
CA LEU A 230 -4.49 -18.45 4.79
C LEU A 230 -4.78 -19.58 3.78
N GLY A 231 -3.87 -20.55 3.64
CA GLY A 231 -3.95 -21.60 2.62
C GLY A 231 -3.64 -21.06 1.22
N GLU A 232 -3.16 -21.94 0.34
CA GLU A 232 -2.94 -21.61 -1.07
C GLU A 232 -4.24 -21.44 -1.86
#